data_AF-A9V9N5-F1
#
_entry.id   AF-A9V9N5-F1
#
_cell.length_a   1.000
_cell.length_b   1.000
_cell.length_c   1.000
_cell.angle_alpha   90.00
_cell.angle_beta   90.00
_cell.angle_gamma   90.00
#
_symmetry.space_group_name_H-M   'P 1'
#
loop_
_entity.id
_entity.type
_entity.pdbx_description
1 polymer ?
#
loop_
_entity_poly.entity_id
_entity_poly.type
_entity_poly.pdbx_seq_one_letter_code
_entity_poly.pdbx_strand_id
1 'polypeptide(L)'
;MGWRVRIVAFVFLLVVFLAFCIDYRGLNRVVEQSDQVGALRRALSMPPQPWPPKHHLLIRKRQRLNGFWYFLCACLLATWTYHLVGLLASVPRLVEIKMLYTKVLRISDASLQHMPWSDVVYAVELAQQTHEFCAIKKNLDVMDIVSIILQHDNFLLCMYKNQVVDVSLQLPLVGEFDFLPASLQWAAHRVINGVLYNKHRRLRDEVRNVQSHDQIAGELRYYFRLYGIAYILLCPLFLIHRFVMFCFGHSDLIQKQPGYLAARQWTPFAHWDMRVYNELPHYLHRRLSAAYDPTCNYLRSFVSHTWNIVARFFVFVLGGLFVIISLFGYVLDEDLLLRVDLTPNRSIAWWFATIGGLLAVARSMAPPQVSIDDVNMDPRTPFALMKKQFYDFVDRNVNPLNESTRVYFSKLLQLRAYVVLEEIFGLLLIPYMLFVRFPAYADRIVDMYHKQEAYLADEPAFGSFCKEAMDCILQSKSHVQKSVIEHSDDGAQASAAALRPIPAAMASMAPAATRAGPGERSQYANGEYVALGMDDDVAPASRPVPAHTERQAADRERAARGWAHMYQSYYDRSMWSSTVHASRQGSAPSEVPQPDWD
;
A
#
# COMPACT_ATOMS: atom_id res chain seq x y z
N MET A 1 15.88 2.30 -1.22
CA MET A 1 17.12 2.04 -0.45
C MET A 1 17.80 3.32 0.04
N GLY A 2 18.01 4.34 -0.82
CA GLY A 2 18.71 5.58 -0.42
C GLY A 2 18.12 6.35 0.77
N TRP A 3 16.79 6.40 0.90
CA TRP A 3 16.13 7.05 2.04
C TRP A 3 16.51 6.43 3.40
N ARG A 4 16.66 5.10 3.48
CA ARG A 4 17.08 4.40 4.71
C ARG A 4 18.50 4.79 5.12
N VAL A 5 19.43 4.86 4.15
CA VAL A 5 20.82 5.30 4.40
C VAL A 5 20.85 6.72 4.96
N ARG A 6 20.07 7.65 4.36
CA ARG A 6 19.99 9.05 4.80
C ARG A 6 19.45 9.18 6.21
N ILE A 7 18.36 8.46 6.54
CA ILE A 7 17.78 8.55 7.89
C ILE A 7 18.70 7.94 8.94
N VAL A 8 19.26 6.75 8.70
CA VAL A 8 20.15 6.14 9.69
C VAL A 8 21.39 7.01 9.91
N ALA A 9 21.91 7.66 8.86
CA ALA A 9 22.98 8.65 8.99
C ALA A 9 22.58 9.84 9.86
N PHE A 10 21.41 10.42 9.59
CA PHE A 10 20.90 11.56 10.36
C PHE A 10 20.69 11.20 11.82
N VAL A 11 20.07 10.04 12.10
CA VAL A 11 19.85 9.55 13.46
C VAL A 11 21.17 9.31 14.18
N PHE A 12 22.16 8.70 13.51
CA PHE A 12 23.50 8.53 14.07
C PHE A 12 24.13 9.88 14.43
N LEU A 13 24.12 10.84 13.51
CA LEU A 13 24.67 12.18 13.75
C LEU A 13 23.93 12.91 14.88
N LEU A 14 22.61 12.79 14.95
CA LEU A 14 21.81 13.38 16.02
C LEU A 14 22.13 12.74 17.37
N VAL A 15 22.22 11.42 17.45
CA VAL A 15 22.60 10.71 18.68
C VAL A 15 24.00 11.11 19.13
N VAL A 16 24.95 11.21 18.20
CA VAL A 16 26.29 11.70 18.50
C VAL A 16 26.24 13.15 18.98
N PHE A 17 25.48 14.03 18.32
CA PHE A 17 25.34 15.42 18.73
C PHE A 17 24.74 15.56 20.14
N LEU A 18 23.61 14.88 20.41
CA LEU A 18 22.96 14.92 21.71
C LEU A 18 23.86 14.33 22.82
N ALA A 19 24.57 13.24 22.53
CA ALA A 19 25.43 12.56 23.52
C ALA A 19 26.76 13.27 23.78
N PHE A 20 27.40 13.84 22.75
CA PHE A 20 28.76 14.40 22.86
C PHE A 20 28.79 15.93 22.93
N CYS A 21 27.81 16.63 22.35
CA CYS A 21 27.87 18.08 22.22
C CYS A 21 27.07 18.83 23.29
N ILE A 22 26.09 18.22 23.96
CA ILE A 22 25.21 18.92 24.91
C ILE A 22 25.60 18.63 26.37
N ASP A 23 25.95 19.67 27.13
CA ASP A 23 26.13 19.55 28.59
C ASP A 23 24.79 19.67 29.34
N TYR A 24 24.07 18.56 29.48
CA TYR A 24 22.81 18.53 30.24
C TYR A 24 22.96 18.93 31.72
N ARG A 25 24.14 18.73 32.34
CA ARG A 25 24.37 19.15 33.73
C ARG A 25 24.56 20.66 33.83
N GLY A 26 25.25 21.25 32.86
CA GLY A 26 25.35 22.71 32.73
C GLY A 26 23.97 23.33 32.48
N LEU A 27 23.19 22.72 31.58
CA LEU A 27 21.82 23.16 31.28
C LEU A 27 20.91 23.10 32.51
N ASN A 28 20.91 21.99 33.25
CA ASN A 28 20.09 21.86 34.46
C ASN A 28 20.49 22.85 35.56
N ARG A 29 21.79 23.13 35.74
CA ARG A 29 22.25 24.13 36.74
C ARG A 29 21.80 25.55 36.39
N VAL A 30 21.78 25.89 35.10
CA VAL A 30 21.27 27.17 34.62
C VAL A 30 19.76 27.28 34.81
N VAL A 31 19.03 26.16 34.70
CA VAL A 31 17.58 26.09 34.95
C VAL A 31 17.24 26.16 36.45
N GLU A 32 18.04 25.52 37.31
CA GLU A 32 17.84 25.55 38.78
C GLU A 32 18.16 26.93 39.40
N GLN A 33 19.00 27.76 38.77
CA GLN A 33 19.25 29.15 39.19
C GLN A 33 18.22 30.09 38.53
N SER A 34 17.00 30.09 39.06
CA SER A 34 15.80 30.72 38.46
C SER A 34 15.78 32.26 38.38
N ASP A 35 16.87 32.98 38.68
CA ASP A 35 16.96 34.44 38.53
C ASP A 35 17.61 34.90 37.20
N GLN A 36 18.04 33.97 36.34
CA GLN A 36 18.76 34.30 35.10
C GLN A 36 18.06 33.90 33.79
N VAL A 37 16.73 33.79 33.78
CA VAL A 37 15.96 33.67 32.52
C VAL A 37 16.26 34.85 31.57
N GLY A 38 16.54 36.04 32.12
CA GLY A 38 16.99 37.21 31.36
C GLY A 38 18.42 37.13 30.79
N ALA A 39 19.26 36.22 31.27
CA ALA A 39 20.59 35.96 30.69
C ALA A 39 20.48 34.95 29.54
N LEU A 40 19.61 33.94 29.66
CA LEU A 40 19.32 32.99 28.58
C LEU A 40 18.68 33.68 27.37
N ARG A 41 17.76 34.62 27.62
CA ARG A 41 17.12 35.47 26.59
C ARG A 41 18.15 36.33 25.85
N ARG A 42 19.16 36.87 26.56
CA ARG A 42 20.27 37.63 25.98
C ARG A 42 21.27 36.76 25.21
N ALA A 43 21.45 35.50 25.60
CA ALA A 43 22.34 34.56 24.92
C ALA A 43 21.74 34.03 23.60
N LEU A 44 20.41 33.92 23.52
CA LEU A 44 19.69 33.44 22.32
C LEU A 44 19.35 34.56 21.33
N SER A 45 19.36 35.84 21.74
CA SER A 45 18.96 36.98 20.91
C SER A 45 20.13 37.72 20.22
N MET A 46 21.38 37.23 20.31
CA MET A 46 22.50 37.90 19.63
C MET A 46 22.57 37.51 18.15
N PRO A 47 22.80 38.48 17.24
CA PRO A 47 23.06 38.18 15.83
C PRO A 47 24.36 37.38 15.67
N PRO A 48 24.54 36.63 14.56
CA PRO A 48 25.68 35.75 14.36
C PRO A 48 26.97 36.56 14.13
N GLN A 49 27.55 37.06 15.20
CA GLN A 49 28.91 37.58 15.22
C GLN A 49 29.92 36.45 15.45
N PRO A 50 31.21 36.63 15.11
CA PRO A 50 32.22 35.58 15.21
C PRO A 50 32.31 35.11 16.66
N TRP A 51 31.81 33.90 16.89
CA TRP A 51 31.63 33.19 18.14
C TRP A 51 32.59 33.64 19.27
N PRO A 52 32.14 34.45 20.25
CA PRO A 52 32.97 34.84 21.38
C PRO A 52 33.23 33.63 22.31
N PRO A 53 34.35 33.62 23.05
CA PRO A 53 34.86 32.40 23.65
C PRO A 53 33.96 31.79 24.73
N LYS A 54 32.99 32.50 25.33
CA LYS A 54 32.24 32.09 26.53
C LYS A 54 31.15 31.01 26.36
N HIS A 55 31.00 30.40 25.18
CA HIS A 55 30.05 29.30 24.94
C HIS A 55 30.49 27.92 25.50
N HIS A 56 31.56 27.85 26.29
CA HIS A 56 32.02 26.61 26.93
C HIS A 56 31.02 26.01 27.97
N LEU A 57 29.92 26.68 28.28
CA LEU A 57 28.87 26.18 29.17
C LEU A 57 27.87 25.23 28.50
N LEU A 58 27.74 25.28 27.16
CA LEU A 58 26.75 24.46 26.44
C LEU A 58 27.39 23.37 25.58
N ILE A 59 28.64 23.55 25.14
CA ILE A 59 29.41 22.56 24.38
C ILE A 59 30.59 22.08 25.22
N ARG A 60 30.47 20.87 25.77
CA ARG A 60 31.48 20.29 26.66
C ARG A 60 32.63 19.69 25.84
N LYS A 61 33.88 20.08 26.12
CA LYS A 61 35.05 19.66 25.31
C LYS A 61 35.36 18.16 25.32
N ARG A 62 34.90 17.38 26.31
CA ARG A 62 35.06 15.91 26.31
C ARG A 62 34.26 15.26 27.44
N GLN A 63 33.26 14.46 27.11
CA GLN A 63 32.60 13.57 28.06
C GLN A 63 33.17 12.16 27.87
N ARG A 64 33.61 11.49 28.94
CA ARG A 64 33.76 10.02 28.90
C ARG A 64 32.35 9.46 28.97
N LEU A 65 31.86 8.96 27.85
CA LEU A 65 30.54 8.33 27.81
C LEU A 65 30.59 6.96 28.50
N ASN A 66 29.46 6.57 29.07
CA ASN A 66 29.26 5.19 29.52
C ASN A 66 29.35 4.24 28.31
N GLY A 67 29.82 3.01 28.51
CA GLY A 67 29.98 2.01 27.44
C GLY A 67 28.73 1.81 26.57
N PHE A 68 27.55 2.05 27.14
CA PHE A 68 26.27 2.05 26.42
C PHE A 68 26.25 2.94 25.17
N TRP A 69 26.74 4.19 25.26
CA TRP A 69 26.68 5.11 24.12
C TRP A 69 27.65 4.71 23.01
N TYR A 70 28.83 4.19 23.38
CA TYR A 70 29.77 3.63 22.42
C TYR A 70 29.17 2.42 21.70
N PHE A 71 28.52 1.52 22.45
CA PHE A 71 27.81 0.37 21.88
C PHE A 71 26.68 0.80 20.94
N LEU A 72 25.83 1.74 21.35
CA LEU A 72 24.74 2.26 20.51
C LEU A 72 25.26 2.92 19.23
N CYS A 73 26.30 3.75 19.32
CA CYS A 73 26.94 4.36 18.16
C CYS A 73 27.53 3.30 17.22
N ALA A 74 28.17 2.26 17.77
CA ALA A 74 28.71 1.15 16.98
C ALA A 74 27.60 0.39 16.24
N CYS A 75 26.48 0.09 16.91
CA CYS A 75 25.32 -0.57 16.28
C CYS A 75 24.69 0.28 15.16
N LEU A 76 24.51 1.58 15.39
CA LEU A 76 23.98 2.50 14.38
C LEU A 76 24.93 2.62 13.19
N LEU A 77 26.23 2.73 13.43
CA LEU A 77 27.24 2.77 12.37
C LEU A 77 27.26 1.47 11.56
N ALA A 78 27.21 0.31 12.22
CA ALA A 78 27.13 -0.99 11.56
C ALA A 78 25.86 -1.15 10.71
N THR A 79 24.72 -0.64 11.20
CA THR A 79 23.46 -0.64 10.43
C THR A 79 23.55 0.29 9.23
N TRP A 80 24.15 1.46 9.39
CA TRP A 80 24.38 2.41 8.31
C TRP A 80 25.30 1.83 7.23
N THR A 81 26.42 1.23 7.62
CA THR A 81 27.36 0.60 6.67
C THR A 81 26.69 -0.57 5.94
N TYR A 82 25.92 -1.40 6.63
CA TYR A 82 25.13 -2.46 5.99
C TYR A 82 24.19 -1.92 4.90
N HIS A 83 23.43 -0.86 5.21
CA HIS A 83 22.54 -0.25 4.22
C HIS A 83 23.29 0.45 3.09
N LEU A 84 24.43 1.09 3.36
CA LEU A 84 25.27 1.72 2.35
C LEU A 84 25.86 0.68 1.40
N VAL A 85 26.47 -0.38 1.94
CA VAL A 85 27.01 -1.49 1.14
C VAL A 85 25.91 -2.12 0.30
N GLY A 86 24.74 -2.37 0.88
CA GLY A 86 23.58 -2.90 0.13
C GLY A 86 23.13 -1.97 -1.00
N LEU A 87 23.12 -0.65 -0.78
CA LEU A 87 22.83 0.34 -1.81
C LEU A 87 23.87 0.29 -2.93
N LEU A 88 25.16 0.34 -2.59
CA LEU A 88 26.28 0.32 -3.54
C LEU A 88 26.30 -0.98 -4.35
N ALA A 89 26.10 -2.13 -3.70
CA ALA A 89 26.00 -3.43 -4.36
C ALA A 89 24.79 -3.53 -5.31
N SER A 90 23.74 -2.73 -5.08
CA SER A 90 22.57 -2.68 -5.97
C SER A 90 22.75 -1.75 -7.18
N VAL A 91 23.74 -0.84 -7.15
CA VAL A 91 23.96 0.15 -8.23
C VAL A 91 24.23 -0.52 -9.59
N PRO A 92 25.12 -1.52 -9.74
CA PRO A 92 25.38 -2.14 -11.04
C PRO A 92 24.11 -2.69 -11.68
N ARG A 93 23.29 -3.38 -10.89
CA ARG A 93 22.00 -3.93 -11.34
C ARG A 93 21.00 -2.83 -11.73
N LEU A 94 20.96 -1.72 -10.99
CA LEU A 94 20.10 -0.58 -11.34
C LEU A 94 20.57 0.11 -12.63
N VAL A 95 21.88 0.19 -12.86
CA VAL A 95 22.46 0.72 -14.10
C VAL A 95 22.15 -0.18 -15.28
N GLU A 96 22.23 -1.50 -15.11
CA GLU A 96 21.81 -2.48 -16.12
C GLU A 96 20.33 -2.34 -16.47
N ILE A 97 19.45 -2.23 -15.46
CA ILE A 97 18.02 -1.95 -15.67
C ILE A 97 17.85 -0.61 -16.41
N LYS A 98 18.57 0.45 -16.02
CA LYS A 98 18.51 1.74 -16.73
C LYS A 98 18.93 1.59 -18.20
N MET A 99 19.98 0.81 -18.48
CA MET A 99 20.41 0.54 -19.86
C MET A 99 19.35 -0.25 -20.64
N LEU A 100 18.67 -1.22 -20.01
CA LEU A 100 17.55 -1.94 -20.61
C LEU A 100 16.43 -0.96 -21.03
N TYR A 101 16.01 -0.07 -20.12
CA TYR A 101 14.95 0.91 -20.41
C TYR A 101 15.35 1.87 -21.54
N THR A 102 16.55 2.44 -21.47
CA THR A 102 16.98 3.48 -22.42
C THR A 102 17.41 2.93 -23.77
N LYS A 103 18.19 1.84 -23.80
CA LYS A 103 18.78 1.31 -25.04
C LYS A 103 17.88 0.29 -25.73
N VAL A 104 17.20 -0.56 -24.96
CA VAL A 104 16.43 -1.68 -25.50
C VAL A 104 14.95 -1.32 -25.64
N LEU A 105 14.31 -0.90 -24.55
CA LEU A 105 12.90 -0.50 -24.57
C LEU A 105 12.69 0.89 -25.23
N ARG A 106 13.77 1.67 -25.39
CA ARG A 106 13.74 3.05 -25.94
C ARG A 106 12.81 3.98 -25.17
N ILE A 107 12.70 3.78 -23.86
CA ILE A 107 11.90 4.62 -22.95
C ILE A 107 12.86 5.58 -22.24
N SER A 108 12.56 6.89 -22.32
CA SER A 108 13.33 7.91 -21.62
C SER A 108 12.95 7.99 -20.13
N ASP A 109 13.89 8.44 -19.29
CA ASP A 109 13.65 8.65 -17.85
C ASP A 109 12.48 9.63 -17.58
N ALA A 110 12.26 10.59 -18.47
CA ALA A 110 11.15 11.56 -18.37
C ALA A 110 9.81 10.93 -18.74
N SER A 111 9.76 10.14 -19.83
CA SER A 111 8.55 9.44 -20.27
C SER A 111 8.09 8.40 -19.25
N LEU A 112 9.03 7.73 -18.57
CA LEU A 112 8.73 6.69 -17.59
C LEU A 112 7.86 7.20 -16.42
N GLN A 113 7.92 8.48 -16.07
CA GLN A 113 7.15 9.06 -14.97
C GLN A 113 5.65 9.17 -15.26
N HIS A 114 5.27 9.25 -16.54
CA HIS A 114 3.89 9.45 -16.98
C HIS A 114 3.30 8.21 -17.66
N MET A 115 4.13 7.19 -17.88
CA MET A 115 3.74 5.98 -18.59
C MET A 115 3.07 4.98 -17.62
N PRO A 116 1.88 4.44 -17.95
CA PRO A 116 1.27 3.38 -17.17
C PRO A 116 2.07 2.08 -17.30
N TRP A 117 1.97 1.22 -16.29
CA TRP A 117 2.69 -0.05 -16.27
C TRP A 117 2.35 -0.95 -17.47
N SER A 118 1.10 -0.92 -17.97
CA SER A 118 0.66 -1.65 -19.16
C SER A 118 1.54 -1.39 -20.39
N ASP A 119 1.91 -0.13 -20.61
CA ASP A 119 2.66 0.28 -21.79
C ASP A 119 4.13 -0.17 -21.68
N VAL A 120 4.66 -0.19 -20.45
CA VAL A 120 5.99 -0.75 -20.17
C VAL A 120 6.01 -2.24 -20.46
N VAL A 121 4.98 -2.99 -20.05
CA VAL A 121 4.90 -4.43 -20.33
C VAL A 121 4.79 -4.69 -21.83
N TYR A 122 3.96 -3.92 -22.54
CA TYR A 122 3.86 -3.99 -24.00
C TYR A 122 5.21 -3.70 -24.69
N ALA A 123 5.97 -2.73 -24.21
CA ALA A 123 7.31 -2.46 -24.73
C ALA A 123 8.27 -3.64 -24.50
N VAL A 124 8.17 -4.32 -23.36
CA VAL A 124 8.96 -5.53 -23.05
C VAL A 124 8.57 -6.69 -23.98
N GLU A 125 7.29 -6.92 -24.22
CA GLU A 125 6.78 -7.93 -25.14
C GLU A 125 7.27 -7.68 -26.58
N LEU A 126 7.22 -6.43 -27.05
CA LEU A 126 7.75 -6.07 -28.37
C LEU A 126 9.26 -6.28 -28.44
N ALA A 127 9.99 -5.89 -27.40
CA ALA A 127 11.43 -6.04 -27.34
C ALA A 127 11.85 -7.52 -27.26
N GLN A 128 11.03 -8.40 -26.68
CA GLN A 128 11.25 -9.85 -26.66
C GLN A 128 11.37 -10.42 -28.08
N GLN A 129 10.58 -9.93 -29.04
CA GLN A 129 10.65 -10.39 -30.43
C GLN A 129 11.97 -10.06 -31.11
N THR A 130 12.67 -9.01 -30.65
CA THR A 130 13.92 -8.52 -31.27
C THR A 130 15.16 -8.98 -30.51
N HIS A 131 15.09 -9.09 -29.18
CA HIS A 131 16.24 -9.32 -28.30
C HIS A 131 16.19 -10.64 -27.52
N GLU A 132 15.12 -11.44 -27.66
CA GLU A 132 14.94 -12.78 -27.06
C GLU A 132 15.43 -12.88 -25.60
N PHE A 133 14.94 -12.01 -24.71
CA PHE A 133 15.27 -12.06 -23.27
C PHE A 133 14.92 -13.41 -22.64
N CYS A 134 13.81 -14.02 -23.08
CA CYS A 134 13.48 -15.39 -22.78
C CYS A 134 13.77 -16.29 -23.99
N ALA A 135 14.74 -17.19 -23.85
CA ALA A 135 15.06 -18.17 -24.88
C ALA A 135 13.99 -19.26 -25.05
N ILE A 136 13.14 -19.46 -24.02
CA ILE A 136 12.18 -20.57 -23.98
C ILE A 136 10.88 -20.20 -24.68
N LYS A 137 10.38 -18.99 -24.43
CA LYS A 137 9.12 -18.51 -24.99
C LYS A 137 9.34 -17.31 -25.89
N LYS A 138 9.08 -17.50 -27.18
CA LYS A 138 9.22 -16.42 -28.18
C LYS A 138 8.18 -15.31 -27.99
N ASN A 139 6.95 -15.66 -27.64
CA ASN A 139 5.86 -14.72 -27.40
C ASN A 139 5.51 -14.69 -25.90
N LEU A 140 6.07 -13.72 -25.18
CA LEU A 140 5.77 -13.51 -23.76
C LEU A 140 4.42 -12.82 -23.62
N ASP A 141 3.48 -13.46 -22.90
CA ASP A 141 2.21 -12.84 -22.53
C ASP A 141 2.40 -11.95 -21.29
N VAL A 142 1.57 -10.92 -21.15
CA VAL A 142 1.49 -10.08 -19.95
C VAL A 142 1.25 -10.94 -18.71
N MET A 143 0.37 -11.95 -18.82
CA MET A 143 0.09 -12.85 -17.69
C MET A 143 1.29 -13.69 -17.29
N ASP A 144 2.19 -14.02 -18.23
CA ASP A 144 3.43 -14.72 -17.91
C ASP A 144 4.38 -13.79 -17.13
N ILE A 145 4.52 -12.54 -17.60
CA ILE A 145 5.36 -11.53 -16.94
C ILE A 145 4.86 -11.27 -15.52
N VAL A 146 3.55 -11.10 -15.33
CA VAL A 146 2.94 -10.90 -14.01
C VAL A 146 3.15 -12.12 -13.11
N SER A 147 2.97 -13.33 -13.64
CA SER A 147 3.18 -14.57 -12.88
C SER A 147 4.63 -14.72 -12.44
N ILE A 148 5.61 -14.33 -13.26
CA ILE A 148 7.04 -14.32 -12.91
C ILE A 148 7.33 -13.29 -11.82
N ILE A 149 6.78 -12.08 -11.93
CA ILE A 149 6.96 -11.02 -10.93
C ILE A 149 6.38 -11.44 -9.58
N LEU A 150 5.18 -12.02 -9.61
CA LEU A 150 4.39 -12.35 -8.43
C LEU A 150 4.56 -13.79 -7.95
N GLN A 151 5.48 -14.56 -8.54
CA GLN A 151 5.70 -15.97 -8.22
C GLN A 151 5.76 -16.23 -6.71
N HIS A 152 6.56 -15.45 -5.98
CA HIS A 152 6.76 -15.62 -4.54
C HIS A 152 5.54 -15.11 -3.75
N ASP A 153 5.01 -13.97 -4.18
CA ASP A 153 3.84 -13.34 -3.56
C ASP A 153 2.59 -14.21 -3.65
N ASN A 154 2.39 -14.93 -4.76
CA ASN A 154 1.25 -15.81 -4.98
C ASN A 154 1.28 -17.03 -4.06
N PHE A 155 2.46 -17.60 -3.77
CA PHE A 155 2.58 -18.68 -2.77
C PHE A 155 2.30 -18.16 -1.35
N LEU A 156 2.82 -16.98 -1.01
CA LEU A 156 2.53 -16.35 0.29
C LEU A 156 1.04 -15.99 0.42
N LEU A 157 0.42 -15.52 -0.65
CA LEU A 157 -1.01 -15.26 -0.70
C LEU A 157 -1.81 -16.54 -0.46
N CYS A 158 -1.44 -17.64 -1.12
CA CYS A 158 -2.04 -18.96 -0.90
C CYS A 158 -1.89 -19.42 0.56
N MET A 159 -0.71 -19.22 1.17
CA MET A 159 -0.48 -19.52 2.58
C MET A 159 -1.44 -18.79 3.52
N TYR A 160 -1.67 -17.49 3.29
CA TYR A 160 -2.55 -16.68 4.14
C TYR A 160 -4.04 -16.94 3.86
N LYS A 161 -4.44 -17.06 2.59
CA LYS A 161 -5.82 -17.36 2.18
C LYS A 161 -6.30 -18.71 2.74
N ASN A 162 -5.44 -19.72 2.66
CA ASN A 162 -5.72 -21.06 3.18
C ASN A 162 -5.48 -21.19 4.69
N GLN A 163 -5.18 -20.09 5.39
CA GLN A 163 -4.93 -20.04 6.83
C GLN A 163 -3.96 -21.14 7.32
N VAL A 164 -2.91 -21.41 6.54
CA VAL A 164 -1.92 -22.47 6.84
C VAL A 164 -1.21 -22.21 8.16
N VAL A 165 -0.98 -20.92 8.45
CA VAL A 165 -0.39 -20.43 9.69
C VAL A 165 -1.47 -19.64 10.43
N ASP A 166 -1.79 -20.09 11.63
CA ASP A 166 -2.66 -19.34 12.54
C ASP A 166 -1.88 -18.15 13.13
N VAL A 167 -2.32 -16.95 12.77
CA VAL A 167 -1.76 -15.67 13.23
C VAL A 167 -2.55 -15.07 14.39
N SER A 168 -3.61 -15.75 14.83
CA SER A 168 -4.50 -15.29 15.88
C SER A 168 -3.85 -15.47 17.25
N LEU A 169 -3.90 -14.43 18.08
CA LEU A 169 -3.45 -14.46 19.46
C LEU A 169 -4.61 -14.14 20.39
N GLN A 170 -4.66 -14.85 21.51
CA GLN A 170 -5.57 -14.56 22.62
C GLN A 170 -4.76 -13.99 23.78
N LEU A 171 -5.02 -12.72 24.12
CA LEU A 171 -4.43 -12.07 25.29
C LEU A 171 -5.51 -11.84 26.35
N PRO A 172 -5.21 -12.06 27.65
CA PRO A 172 -6.21 -12.05 28.72
C PRO A 172 -6.94 -10.71 28.90
N LEU A 173 -6.39 -9.60 28.40
CA LEU A 173 -6.98 -8.25 28.51
C LEU A 173 -7.47 -7.68 27.18
N VAL A 174 -7.00 -8.21 26.05
CA VAL A 174 -7.29 -7.67 24.71
C VAL A 174 -8.30 -8.55 23.97
N GLY A 175 -8.43 -9.82 24.37
CA GLY A 175 -9.21 -10.81 23.66
C GLY A 175 -8.45 -11.42 22.48
N GLU A 176 -9.20 -11.90 21.50
CA GLU A 176 -8.67 -12.48 20.26
C GLU A 176 -8.40 -11.40 19.21
N PHE A 177 -7.18 -11.38 18.68
CA PHE A 177 -6.81 -10.49 17.58
C PHE A 177 -5.80 -11.15 16.65
N ASP A 178 -5.83 -10.73 15.39
CA ASP A 178 -4.95 -11.22 14.34
C ASP A 178 -3.63 -10.43 14.37
N PHE A 179 -2.53 -11.08 14.79
CA PHE A 179 -1.24 -10.44 14.97
C PHE A 179 -0.33 -10.69 13.76
N LEU A 180 -0.32 -9.74 12.83
CA LEU A 180 0.53 -9.82 11.63
C LEU A 180 1.12 -8.45 11.24
N PRO A 181 1.92 -7.82 12.11
CA PRO A 181 2.62 -6.59 11.78
C PRO A 181 3.59 -6.83 10.61
N ALA A 182 3.87 -5.79 9.83
CA ALA A 182 4.81 -5.83 8.72
C ALA A 182 6.21 -6.30 9.14
N SER A 183 6.63 -6.02 10.38
CA SER A 183 7.89 -6.55 10.93
C SER A 183 7.89 -8.08 11.05
N LEU A 184 6.77 -8.70 11.46
CA LEU A 184 6.62 -10.15 11.52
C LEU A 184 6.57 -10.74 10.11
N GLN A 185 5.77 -10.14 9.22
CA GLN A 185 5.66 -10.57 7.82
C GLN A 185 7.03 -10.60 7.15
N TRP A 186 7.82 -9.54 7.30
CA TRP A 186 9.15 -9.47 6.74
C TRP A 186 10.04 -10.59 7.27
N ALA A 187 10.07 -10.83 8.59
CA ALA A 187 10.89 -11.89 9.16
C ALA A 187 10.45 -13.28 8.67
N ALA A 188 9.15 -13.55 8.67
CA ALA A 188 8.60 -14.82 8.25
C ALA A 188 8.86 -15.10 6.75
N HIS A 189 8.54 -14.13 5.88
CA HIS A 189 8.79 -14.22 4.44
C HIS A 189 10.27 -14.38 4.13
N ARG A 190 11.16 -13.74 4.89
CA ARG A 190 12.61 -13.90 4.74
C ARG A 190 13.07 -15.32 5.04
N VAL A 191 12.57 -15.92 6.12
CA VAL A 191 12.90 -17.30 6.49
C VAL A 191 12.35 -18.28 5.43
N ILE A 192 11.07 -18.17 5.09
CA ILE A 192 10.42 -19.02 4.09
C ILE A 192 11.16 -18.93 2.75
N ASN A 193 11.40 -17.71 2.26
CA ASN A 193 12.09 -17.50 0.99
C ASN A 193 13.55 -17.96 1.01
N GLY A 194 14.22 -17.87 2.17
CA GLY A 194 15.61 -18.31 2.33
C GLY A 194 15.77 -19.83 2.33
N VAL A 195 14.76 -20.56 2.82
CA VAL A 195 14.79 -22.03 2.95
C VAL A 195 14.22 -22.71 1.71
N LEU A 196 13.07 -22.25 1.19
CA LEU A 196 12.34 -22.94 0.13
C LEU A 196 12.83 -22.59 -1.27
N TYR A 197 13.48 -21.44 -1.47
CA TYR A 197 13.94 -21.00 -2.78
C TYR A 197 15.46 -21.03 -2.89
N ASN A 198 15.94 -21.31 -4.09
CA ASN A 198 17.35 -21.25 -4.43
C ASN A 198 17.81 -19.82 -4.76
N LYS A 199 19.11 -19.65 -5.02
CA LYS A 199 19.72 -18.36 -5.39
C LYS A 199 19.14 -17.77 -6.69
N HIS A 200 18.59 -18.60 -7.57
CA HIS A 200 17.95 -18.20 -8.81
C HIS A 200 16.46 -17.89 -8.66
N ARG A 201 15.97 -17.80 -7.40
CA ARG A 201 14.56 -17.53 -7.05
C ARG A 201 13.57 -18.60 -7.51
N ARG A 202 14.04 -19.81 -7.83
CA ARG A 202 13.18 -20.97 -8.11
C ARG A 202 12.97 -21.80 -6.85
N LEU A 203 11.85 -22.48 -6.75
CA LEU A 203 11.62 -23.43 -5.65
C LEU A 203 12.69 -24.52 -5.71
N ARG A 204 13.20 -24.92 -4.55
CA ARG A 204 14.19 -26.00 -4.44
C ARG A 204 13.56 -27.32 -4.86
N ASP A 205 14.30 -28.13 -5.62
CA ASP A 205 13.81 -29.43 -6.07
C ASP A 205 13.55 -30.38 -4.89
N GLU A 206 14.23 -30.19 -3.76
CA GLU A 206 13.97 -30.97 -2.55
C GLU A 206 12.56 -30.71 -1.99
N VAL A 207 11.96 -29.53 -2.21
CA VAL A 207 10.57 -29.25 -1.77
C VAL A 207 9.58 -30.11 -2.54
N ARG A 208 9.94 -30.53 -3.76
CA ARG A 208 9.13 -31.43 -4.59
C ARG A 208 9.21 -32.88 -4.12
N ASN A 209 10.31 -33.27 -3.50
CA ASN A 209 10.52 -34.65 -3.09
C ASN A 209 9.86 -34.88 -1.73
N VAL A 210 8.85 -35.76 -1.70
CA VAL A 210 8.14 -36.14 -0.47
C VAL A 210 9.11 -36.70 0.59
N GLN A 211 10.19 -37.37 0.17
CA GLN A 211 11.19 -37.94 1.07
C GLN A 211 12.04 -36.89 1.82
N SER A 212 12.24 -35.69 1.24
CA SER A 212 13.00 -34.61 1.87
C SER A 212 12.12 -33.61 2.63
N HIS A 213 10.81 -33.90 2.74
CA HIS A 213 9.86 -33.04 3.44
C HIS A 213 10.29 -32.77 4.89
N ASP A 214 10.55 -33.83 5.67
CA ASP A 214 10.95 -33.71 7.08
C ASP A 214 12.25 -32.91 7.25
N GLN A 215 13.19 -33.07 6.30
CA GLN A 215 14.45 -32.32 6.30
C GLN A 215 14.19 -30.82 6.12
N ILE A 216 13.37 -30.43 5.13
CA ILE A 216 13.08 -29.02 4.83
C ILE A 216 12.23 -28.40 5.93
N ALA A 217 11.24 -29.13 6.45
CA ALA A 217 10.47 -28.69 7.61
C ALA A 217 11.39 -28.51 8.83
N GLY A 218 12.38 -29.38 9.03
CA GLY A 218 13.43 -29.25 10.04
C GLY A 218 14.29 -27.99 9.85
N GLU A 219 14.77 -27.72 8.63
CA GLU A 219 15.50 -26.49 8.29
C GLU A 219 14.65 -25.25 8.57
N LEU A 220 13.38 -25.26 8.16
CA LEU A 220 12.46 -24.14 8.34
C LEU A 220 12.23 -23.86 9.84
N ARG A 221 12.01 -24.89 10.65
CA ARG A 221 11.92 -24.78 12.13
C ARG A 221 13.19 -24.19 12.73
N TYR A 222 14.35 -24.66 12.29
CA TYR A 222 15.64 -24.19 12.77
C TYR A 222 15.82 -22.70 12.49
N TYR A 223 15.59 -22.26 11.25
CA TYR A 223 15.75 -20.86 10.88
C TYR A 223 14.71 -19.95 11.54
N PHE A 224 13.46 -20.39 11.70
CA PHE A 224 12.46 -19.64 12.46
C PHE A 224 12.89 -19.43 13.91
N ARG A 225 13.36 -20.50 14.60
CA ARG A 225 13.88 -20.38 15.97
C ARG A 225 15.12 -19.49 16.04
N LEU A 226 16.03 -19.59 15.08
CA LEU A 226 17.22 -18.74 15.01
C LEU A 226 16.85 -17.26 14.86
N TYR A 227 15.90 -16.95 13.98
CA TYR A 227 15.36 -15.60 13.85
C TYR A 227 14.65 -15.16 15.12
N GLY A 228 13.87 -16.04 15.77
CA GLY A 228 13.27 -15.78 17.07
C GLY A 228 14.31 -15.35 18.12
N ILE A 229 15.40 -16.12 18.29
CA ILE A 229 16.51 -15.78 19.20
C ILE A 229 17.16 -14.45 18.81
N ALA A 230 17.44 -14.23 17.53
CA ALA A 230 18.00 -12.97 17.05
C ALA A 230 17.10 -11.77 17.38
N TYR A 231 15.77 -11.92 17.23
CA TYR A 231 14.80 -10.91 17.60
C TYR A 231 14.73 -10.66 19.11
N ILE A 232 14.92 -11.68 19.97
CA ILE A 232 15.03 -11.50 21.43
C ILE A 232 16.26 -10.64 21.76
N LEU A 233 17.43 -11.02 21.22
CA LEU A 233 18.70 -10.35 21.52
C LEU A 233 18.73 -8.91 20.98
N LEU A 234 18.14 -8.67 19.81
CA LEU A 234 18.14 -7.37 19.14
C LEU A 234 16.87 -6.54 19.41
N CYS A 235 15.91 -7.06 20.17
CA CYS A 235 14.65 -6.39 20.50
C CYS A 235 14.82 -4.92 20.94
N PRO A 236 15.69 -4.57 21.92
CA PRO A 236 15.82 -3.18 22.34
C PRO A 236 16.33 -2.25 21.23
N LEU A 237 17.21 -2.75 20.35
CA LEU A 237 17.71 -1.98 19.22
C LEU A 237 16.64 -1.79 18.15
N PHE A 238 15.86 -2.83 17.84
CA PHE A 238 14.73 -2.74 16.91
C PHE A 238 13.64 -1.80 17.41
N LEU A 239 13.36 -1.79 18.72
CA LEU A 239 12.37 -0.91 19.32
C LEU A 239 12.80 0.55 19.22
N ILE A 240 14.05 0.87 19.58
CA ILE A 240 14.60 2.23 19.42
C ILE A 240 14.56 2.64 17.94
N HIS A 241 15.02 1.77 17.04
CA HIS A 241 15.02 2.06 15.61
C HIS A 241 13.60 2.34 15.09
N ARG A 242 12.62 1.49 15.41
CA ARG A 242 11.23 1.65 14.97
C ARG A 242 10.59 2.92 15.55
N PHE A 243 10.81 3.19 16.83
CA PHE A 243 10.32 4.41 17.48
C PHE A 243 10.89 5.67 16.82
N VAL A 244 12.21 5.71 16.59
CA VAL A 244 12.88 6.84 15.95
C VAL A 244 12.37 7.05 14.51
N MET A 245 12.24 5.96 13.74
CA MET A 245 11.68 6.02 12.39
C MET A 245 10.23 6.51 12.38
N PHE A 246 9.44 6.12 13.38
CA PHE A 246 8.07 6.61 13.54
C PHE A 246 8.07 8.13 13.80
N CYS A 247 8.84 8.59 14.79
CA CYS A 247 8.92 10.01 15.15
C CYS A 247 9.36 10.88 13.97
N PHE A 248 10.46 10.54 13.29
CA PHE A 248 10.95 11.35 12.16
C PHE A 248 10.12 11.20 10.89
N GLY A 249 9.50 10.03 10.67
CA GLY A 249 8.66 9.80 9.49
C GLY A 249 7.32 10.52 9.56
N HIS A 250 6.80 10.78 10.77
CA HIS A 250 5.43 11.25 10.96
C HIS A 250 5.32 12.56 11.76
N SER A 251 6.41 13.13 12.27
CA SER A 251 6.37 14.36 13.07
C SER A 251 5.69 15.53 12.35
N ASP A 252 6.02 15.74 11.07
CA ASP A 252 5.45 16.81 10.25
C ASP A 252 3.92 16.63 10.08
N LEU A 253 3.47 15.39 9.86
CA LEU A 253 2.07 15.06 9.68
C LEU A 253 1.27 15.16 10.99
N ILE A 254 1.84 14.72 12.10
CA ILE A 254 1.21 14.82 13.43
C ILE A 254 1.05 16.29 13.83
N GLN A 255 2.04 17.14 13.52
CA GLN A 255 1.96 18.57 13.80
C GLN A 255 0.91 19.28 12.93
N LYS A 256 0.86 18.96 11.63
CA LYS A 256 -0.08 19.60 10.69
C LYS A 256 -1.51 19.10 10.83
N GLN A 257 -1.70 17.84 11.22
CA GLN A 257 -3.01 17.18 11.29
C GLN A 257 -3.16 16.44 12.63
N PRO A 258 -3.74 17.05 13.67
CA PRO A 258 -3.89 16.42 14.99
C PRO A 258 -4.78 15.16 14.96
N GLY A 259 -5.63 15.01 13.94
CA GLY A 259 -6.42 13.80 13.68
C GLY A 259 -5.68 12.67 12.93
N TYR A 260 -4.40 12.84 12.58
CA TYR A 260 -3.66 11.89 11.75
C TYR A 260 -3.58 10.48 12.37
N LEU A 261 -3.38 10.40 13.69
CA LEU A 261 -3.29 9.12 14.42
C LEU A 261 -4.67 8.51 14.75
N ALA A 262 -5.69 9.37 14.85
CA ALA A 262 -7.09 8.97 15.04
C ALA A 262 -7.76 8.53 13.71
N ALA A 263 -7.16 8.86 12.57
CA ALA A 263 -7.59 8.33 11.29
C ALA A 263 -7.39 6.80 11.23
N ARG A 264 -8.24 6.13 10.46
CA ARG A 264 -8.10 4.70 10.22
C ARG A 264 -7.09 4.45 9.10
N GLN A 265 -6.57 3.22 9.02
CA GLN A 265 -5.76 2.77 7.90
C GLN A 265 -5.90 1.26 7.72
N TRP A 266 -5.62 0.78 6.52
CA TRP A 266 -5.56 -0.65 6.23
C TRP A 266 -4.43 -1.29 7.00
N THR A 267 -4.72 -2.40 7.68
CA THR A 267 -3.70 -3.16 8.41
C THR A 267 -2.79 -3.90 7.42
N PRO A 268 -1.54 -4.22 7.81
CA PRO A 268 -0.68 -5.08 7.00
C PRO A 268 -1.30 -6.44 6.70
N PHE A 269 -2.15 -6.96 7.59
CA PHE A 269 -2.94 -8.18 7.35
C PHE A 269 -3.96 -8.00 6.23
N ALA A 270 -4.69 -6.87 6.21
CA ALA A 270 -5.68 -6.57 5.18
C ALA A 270 -5.10 -6.59 3.77
N HIS A 271 -3.83 -6.22 3.60
CA HIS A 271 -3.13 -6.31 2.31
C HIS A 271 -2.96 -7.73 1.77
N TRP A 272 -2.96 -8.76 2.61
CA TRP A 272 -2.90 -10.16 2.18
C TRP A 272 -4.30 -10.76 2.07
N ASP A 273 -5.16 -10.47 3.05
CA ASP A 273 -6.52 -10.98 3.07
C ASP A 273 -7.36 -10.46 1.89
N MET A 274 -7.23 -9.18 1.52
CA MET A 274 -7.99 -8.59 0.42
C MET A 274 -7.38 -8.78 -0.96
N ARG A 275 -6.11 -9.21 -1.06
CA ARG A 275 -5.39 -9.32 -2.33
C ARG A 275 -5.89 -10.50 -3.15
N VAL A 276 -5.95 -10.30 -4.46
CA VAL A 276 -6.28 -11.35 -5.43
C VAL A 276 -5.00 -11.92 -6.05
N TYR A 277 -5.06 -13.17 -6.50
CA TYR A 277 -3.98 -13.80 -7.25
C TYR A 277 -3.60 -12.99 -8.49
N ASN A 278 -2.30 -12.88 -8.74
CA ASN A 278 -1.73 -12.10 -9.83
C ASN A 278 -1.98 -10.57 -9.74
N GLU A 279 -2.35 -10.06 -8.57
CA GLU A 279 -2.49 -8.62 -8.32
C GLU A 279 -1.17 -7.96 -7.96
N LEU A 280 -0.70 -7.05 -8.82
CA LEU A 280 0.50 -6.26 -8.56
C LEU A 280 0.24 -5.25 -7.43
N PRO A 281 1.25 -4.92 -6.61
CA PRO A 281 1.07 -4.09 -5.41
C PRO A 281 0.43 -2.72 -5.65
N HIS A 282 0.69 -2.09 -6.80
CA HIS A 282 0.13 -0.78 -7.11
C HIS A 282 -1.37 -0.83 -7.49
N TYR A 283 -1.83 -1.91 -8.12
CA TYR A 283 -3.27 -2.13 -8.38
C TYR A 283 -4.01 -2.38 -7.07
N LEU A 284 -3.46 -3.23 -6.19
CA LEU A 284 -3.99 -3.45 -4.85
C LEU A 284 -4.09 -2.12 -4.08
N HIS A 285 -3.02 -1.30 -4.10
CA HIS A 285 -3.01 -0.02 -3.40
C HIS A 285 -4.08 0.93 -3.94
N ARG A 286 -4.27 1.00 -5.27
CA ARG A 286 -5.32 1.82 -5.89
C ARG A 286 -6.71 1.37 -5.46
N ARG A 287 -6.96 0.05 -5.45
CA ARG A 287 -8.25 -0.54 -5.05
C ARG A 287 -8.55 -0.31 -3.57
N LEU A 288 -7.60 -0.57 -2.69
CA LEU A 288 -7.74 -0.30 -1.25
C LEU A 288 -7.92 1.20 -0.96
N SER A 289 -7.27 2.07 -1.73
CA SER A 289 -7.45 3.52 -1.61
C SER A 289 -8.87 3.94 -2.05
N ALA A 290 -9.39 3.38 -3.15
CA ALA A 290 -10.76 3.63 -3.60
C ALA A 290 -11.81 3.08 -2.60
N ALA A 291 -11.50 1.97 -1.92
CA ALA A 291 -12.36 1.38 -0.90
C ALA A 291 -12.28 2.11 0.46
N TYR A 292 -11.28 2.95 0.70
CA TYR A 292 -11.01 3.54 2.00
C TYR A 292 -12.15 4.42 2.53
N ASP A 293 -12.61 5.39 1.74
CA ASP A 293 -13.68 6.30 2.16
C ASP A 293 -15.03 5.59 2.34
N PRO A 294 -15.49 4.74 1.40
CA PRO A 294 -16.69 3.92 1.61
C PRO A 294 -16.62 3.06 2.87
N THR A 295 -15.47 2.43 3.15
CA THR A 295 -15.30 1.58 4.35
C THR A 295 -15.31 2.42 5.62
N CYS A 296 -14.68 3.60 5.61
CA CYS A 296 -14.73 4.54 6.74
C CYS A 296 -16.15 4.97 7.04
N ASN A 297 -16.93 5.32 6.01
CA ASN A 297 -18.32 5.75 6.16
C ASN A 297 -19.21 4.59 6.66
N TYR A 298 -18.99 3.38 6.14
CA TYR A 298 -19.63 2.17 6.66
C TYR A 298 -19.35 1.98 8.15
N LEU A 299 -18.09 1.99 8.59
CA LEU A 299 -17.76 1.82 10.02
C LEU A 299 -18.25 2.98 10.90
N ARG A 300 -18.34 4.20 10.35
CA ARG A 300 -18.90 5.36 11.04
C ARG A 300 -20.41 5.25 11.22
N SER A 301 -21.15 4.56 10.35
CA SER A 301 -22.61 4.41 10.53
C SER A 301 -22.98 3.65 11.82
N PHE A 302 -22.05 2.89 12.40
CA PHE A 302 -22.26 2.12 13.64
C PHE A 302 -21.78 2.84 14.91
N VAL A 303 -21.94 4.17 15.00
CA VAL A 303 -21.45 4.89 16.18
C VAL A 303 -22.16 4.43 17.45
N SER A 304 -21.38 4.14 18.49
CA SER A 304 -21.93 3.97 19.84
C SER A 304 -22.40 5.32 20.38
N HIS A 305 -23.71 5.45 20.64
CA HIS A 305 -24.29 6.66 21.22
C HIS A 305 -23.67 7.00 22.59
N THR A 306 -23.34 5.97 23.39
CA THR A 306 -22.73 6.15 24.72
C THR A 306 -21.32 6.74 24.60
N TRP A 307 -20.51 6.26 23.65
CA TRP A 307 -19.16 6.79 23.43
C TRP A 307 -19.17 8.26 23.02
N ASN A 308 -20.15 8.67 22.21
CA ASN A 308 -20.31 10.07 21.80
C ASN A 308 -20.62 11.00 22.97
N ILE A 309 -21.51 10.58 23.89
CA ILE A 309 -21.83 11.35 25.09
C ILE A 309 -20.57 11.51 25.96
N VAL A 310 -19.84 10.42 26.18
CA VAL A 310 -18.61 10.42 26.98
C VAL A 310 -17.55 11.32 26.35
N ALA A 311 -17.28 11.20 25.05
CA ALA A 311 -16.30 12.02 24.35
C ALA A 311 -16.67 13.52 24.42
N ARG A 312 -17.96 13.87 24.22
CA ARG A 312 -18.44 15.25 24.33
C ARG A 312 -18.31 15.81 25.75
N PHE A 313 -18.55 15.00 26.77
CA PHE A 313 -18.33 15.39 28.16
C PHE A 313 -16.87 15.75 28.42
N PHE A 314 -15.92 14.91 27.98
CA PHE A 314 -14.49 15.23 28.12
C PHE A 314 -14.08 16.47 27.34
N VAL A 315 -14.60 16.66 26.12
CA VAL A 315 -14.35 17.89 25.34
C VAL A 315 -14.88 19.13 26.07
N PHE A 316 -16.04 19.04 26.72
CA PHE A 316 -16.61 20.14 27.50
C PHE A 316 -15.76 20.45 28.74
N VAL A 317 -15.40 19.45 29.54
CA VAL A 317 -14.59 19.62 30.76
C VAL A 317 -13.20 20.16 30.43
N LEU A 318 -12.48 19.52 29.50
CA LEU A 318 -11.14 19.95 29.09
C LEU A 318 -11.17 21.31 28.38
N GLY A 319 -12.23 21.58 27.60
CA GLY A 319 -12.43 22.87 26.94
C GLY A 319 -12.64 24.00 27.93
N GLY A 320 -13.47 23.78 28.96
CA GLY A 320 -13.68 24.75 30.04
C GLY A 320 -12.39 25.05 30.80
N LEU A 321 -11.66 24.01 31.23
CA LEU A 321 -10.36 24.17 31.89
C LEU A 321 -9.34 24.90 31.00
N PHE A 322 -9.30 24.57 29.71
CA PHE A 322 -8.41 25.23 28.75
C PHE A 322 -8.74 26.72 28.62
N VAL A 323 -10.02 27.09 28.50
CA VAL A 323 -10.45 28.51 28.43
C VAL A 323 -10.10 29.25 29.71
N ILE A 324 -10.33 28.66 30.88
CA ILE A 324 -9.98 29.27 32.17
C ILE A 324 -8.47 29.57 32.22
N ILE A 325 -7.62 28.57 31.94
CA ILE A 325 -6.17 28.74 31.96
C ILE A 325 -5.71 29.75 30.90
N SER A 326 -6.31 29.71 29.71
CA SER A 326 -6.04 30.68 28.64
C SER A 326 -6.38 32.10 29.07
N LEU A 327 -7.51 32.30 29.75
CA LEU A 327 -7.95 33.61 30.25
C LEU A 327 -6.99 34.13 31.33
N PHE A 328 -6.64 33.29 32.31
CA PHE A 328 -5.65 33.64 33.34
C PHE A 328 -4.28 33.98 32.74
N GLY A 329 -3.86 33.26 31.70
CA GLY A 329 -2.56 33.46 31.04
C GLY A 329 -2.51 34.61 30.04
N TYR A 330 -3.60 34.93 29.36
CA TYR A 330 -3.65 35.96 28.31
C TYR A 330 -4.07 37.34 28.82
N VAL A 331 -4.97 37.41 29.80
CA VAL A 331 -5.60 38.68 30.23
C VAL A 331 -4.87 39.34 31.41
N LEU A 332 -4.17 38.56 32.24
CA LEU A 332 -3.57 39.10 33.48
C LEU A 332 -2.09 39.47 33.32
N ASP A 333 -1.24 38.59 32.79
CA ASP A 333 0.15 38.87 32.43
C ASP A 333 0.78 37.68 31.67
N GLU A 334 1.57 37.93 30.61
CA GLU A 334 2.32 36.87 29.90
C GLU A 334 3.42 36.26 30.79
N ASP A 335 3.99 37.04 31.70
CA ASP A 335 5.03 36.58 32.63
C ASP A 335 4.48 35.55 33.64
N LEU A 336 3.17 35.58 33.93
CA LEU A 336 2.51 34.63 34.83
C LEU A 336 2.51 33.20 34.27
N LEU A 337 2.40 33.03 32.94
CA LEU A 337 2.35 31.72 32.30
C LEU A 337 3.63 30.89 32.53
N LEU A 338 4.78 31.56 32.57
CA LEU A 338 6.09 30.91 32.66
C LEU A 338 6.66 30.90 34.08
N ARG A 339 6.31 31.88 34.93
CA ARG A 339 6.92 32.05 36.26
C ARG A 339 6.08 31.49 37.41
N VAL A 340 4.76 31.39 37.25
CA VAL A 340 3.89 30.88 38.31
C VAL A 340 3.76 29.37 38.20
N ASP A 341 4.16 28.69 39.27
CA ASP A 341 3.95 27.25 39.43
C ASP A 341 2.56 27.01 40.03
N LEU A 342 1.70 26.34 39.26
CA LEU A 342 0.35 25.97 39.68
C LEU A 342 0.38 24.69 40.55
N THR A 343 1.31 23.79 40.24
CA THR A 343 1.66 22.60 41.03
C THR A 343 3.18 22.54 41.20
N PRO A 344 3.72 21.79 42.20
CA PRO A 344 5.16 21.77 42.46
C PRO A 344 5.96 21.44 41.19
N ASN A 345 6.88 22.32 40.80
CA ASN A 345 7.73 22.22 39.60
C ASN A 345 6.98 22.18 38.25
N ARG A 346 5.75 22.69 38.17
CA ARG A 346 4.96 22.75 36.93
C ARG A 346 4.30 24.12 36.76
N SER A 347 4.76 24.85 35.76
CA SER A 347 4.21 26.15 35.39
C SER A 347 2.82 26.04 34.76
N ILE A 348 2.10 27.16 34.73
CA ILE A 348 0.81 27.28 34.04
C ILE A 348 0.94 26.91 32.55
N ALA A 349 2.05 27.26 31.89
CA ALA A 349 2.32 26.86 30.52
C ALA A 349 2.37 25.33 30.31
N TRP A 350 2.86 24.57 31.29
CA TRP A 350 2.83 23.11 31.24
C TRP A 350 1.39 22.57 31.28
N TRP A 351 0.55 23.13 32.16
CA TRP A 351 -0.87 22.77 32.23
C TRP A 351 -1.65 23.20 30.99
N PHE A 352 -1.36 24.37 30.44
CA PHE A 352 -1.92 24.83 29.17
C PHE A 352 -1.60 23.87 28.03
N ALA A 353 -0.33 23.47 27.89
CA ALA A 353 0.11 22.54 26.85
C ALA A 353 -0.49 21.15 27.02
N THR A 354 -0.55 20.63 28.26
CA THR A 354 -1.10 19.29 28.54
C THR A 354 -2.61 19.24 28.37
N ILE A 355 -3.36 20.21 28.90
CA ILE A 355 -4.81 20.28 28.72
C ILE A 355 -5.15 20.56 27.25
N GLY A 356 -4.40 21.42 26.56
CA GLY A 356 -4.55 21.65 25.13
C GLY A 356 -4.34 20.37 24.31
N GLY A 357 -3.31 19.58 24.64
CA GLY A 357 -3.06 18.28 24.04
C GLY A 357 -4.19 17.28 24.31
N LEU A 358 -4.62 17.15 25.57
CA LEU A 358 -5.74 16.28 25.94
C LEU A 358 -7.05 16.68 25.26
N LEU A 359 -7.31 17.99 25.15
CA LEU A 359 -8.48 18.52 24.47
C LEU A 359 -8.44 18.21 22.97
N ALA A 360 -7.27 18.31 22.32
CA ALA A 360 -7.10 17.92 20.92
C ALA A 360 -7.38 16.43 20.71
N VAL A 361 -6.89 15.57 21.61
CA VAL A 361 -7.19 14.12 21.59
C VAL A 361 -8.68 13.88 21.80
N ALA A 362 -9.29 14.47 22.84
CA ALA A 362 -10.72 14.31 23.11
C ALA A 362 -11.59 14.76 21.92
N ARG A 363 -11.22 15.87 21.25
CA ARG A 363 -11.88 16.34 20.03
C ARG A 363 -11.71 15.39 18.85
N SER A 364 -10.56 14.73 18.72
CA SER A 364 -10.34 13.72 17.68
C SER A 364 -11.16 12.44 17.89
N MET A 365 -11.53 12.13 19.13
CA MET A 365 -12.33 10.96 19.49
C MET A 365 -13.83 11.24 19.40
N ALA A 366 -14.23 12.48 19.66
CA ALA A 366 -15.60 12.92 19.40
C ALA A 366 -15.83 12.96 17.89
N PRO A 367 -16.95 12.42 17.39
CA PRO A 367 -17.29 12.63 15.99
C PRO A 367 -17.38 14.13 15.72
N PRO A 368 -16.97 14.61 14.53
CA PRO A 368 -17.19 15.99 14.12
C PRO A 368 -18.67 16.34 14.32
N GLN A 369 -19.02 17.63 14.45
CA GLN A 369 -20.43 18.05 14.42
C GLN A 369 -20.99 17.68 13.04
N VAL A 370 -21.53 16.48 12.98
CA VAL A 370 -22.11 15.88 11.81
C VAL A 370 -23.35 16.71 11.48
N SER A 371 -23.50 17.14 10.22
CA SER A 371 -24.80 17.54 9.69
C SER A 371 -25.80 16.43 9.99
N ILE A 372 -27.07 16.77 10.11
CA ILE A 372 -28.15 15.82 10.46
C ILE A 372 -28.17 14.60 9.48
N ASP A 373 -27.55 14.74 8.31
CA ASP A 373 -27.44 13.73 7.26
C ASP A 373 -26.52 12.53 7.57
N ASP A 374 -25.33 12.69 8.22
CA ASP A 374 -24.47 11.49 8.45
C ASP A 374 -24.83 10.70 9.72
N VAL A 375 -25.72 11.21 10.59
CA VAL A 375 -26.22 10.47 11.77
C VAL A 375 -27.25 9.41 11.38
N ASN A 376 -27.90 9.56 10.22
CA ASN A 376 -28.92 8.65 9.69
C ASN A 376 -28.48 7.91 8.42
N MET A 377 -27.17 7.90 8.10
CA MET A 377 -26.69 7.22 6.91
C MET A 377 -26.92 5.70 7.04
N ASP A 378 -27.80 5.15 6.20
CA ASP A 378 -28.06 3.71 6.15
C ASP A 378 -26.76 2.97 5.78
N PRO A 379 -26.22 2.07 6.65
CA PRO A 379 -24.99 1.31 6.41
C PRO A 379 -25.00 0.54 5.10
N ARG A 380 -26.18 0.22 4.54
CA ARG A 380 -26.30 -0.49 3.25
C ARG A 380 -25.69 0.30 2.09
N THR A 381 -25.79 1.63 2.11
CA THR A 381 -25.30 2.48 1.02
C THR A 381 -23.77 2.53 0.92
N PRO A 382 -23.00 2.85 1.98
CA PRO A 382 -21.54 2.79 1.92
C PRO A 382 -21.04 1.35 1.76
N PHE A 383 -21.75 0.36 2.31
CA PHE A 383 -21.41 -1.05 2.11
C PHE A 383 -21.51 -1.46 0.64
N ALA A 384 -22.56 -1.06 -0.07
CA ALA A 384 -22.70 -1.36 -1.49
C ALA A 384 -21.60 -0.73 -2.35
N LEU A 385 -21.17 0.50 -2.03
CA LEU A 385 -20.05 1.16 -2.69
C LEU A 385 -18.72 0.48 -2.39
N MET A 386 -18.50 0.11 -1.14
CA MET A 386 -17.33 -0.63 -0.68
C MET A 386 -17.25 -2.01 -1.35
N LYS A 387 -18.36 -2.74 -1.41
CA LYS A 387 -18.48 -4.09 -1.98
C LYS A 387 -18.04 -4.13 -3.45
N LYS A 388 -18.25 -3.06 -4.22
CA LYS A 388 -17.77 -2.95 -5.62
C LYS A 388 -16.25 -3.03 -5.76
N GLN A 389 -15.49 -2.77 -4.70
CA GLN A 389 -14.02 -2.81 -4.71
C GLN A 389 -13.44 -4.14 -4.20
N PHE A 390 -14.27 -5.05 -3.66
CA PHE A 390 -13.82 -6.29 -3.02
C PHE A 390 -14.35 -7.52 -3.75
N TYR A 391 -13.52 -8.07 -4.63
CA TYR A 391 -13.86 -9.20 -5.50
C TYR A 391 -14.36 -10.44 -4.73
N ASP A 392 -13.71 -10.81 -3.63
CA ASP A 392 -14.08 -11.97 -2.78
C ASP A 392 -15.41 -11.80 -2.02
N PHE A 393 -15.93 -10.57 -1.94
CA PHE A 393 -17.14 -10.23 -1.19
C PHE A 393 -18.34 -9.98 -2.09
N VAL A 394 -18.16 -9.92 -3.42
CA VAL A 394 -19.26 -9.71 -4.38
C VAL A 394 -20.31 -10.83 -4.25
N ASP A 395 -19.85 -12.08 -4.14
CA ASP A 395 -20.71 -13.27 -4.13
C ASP A 395 -21.11 -13.76 -2.73
N ARG A 396 -20.47 -13.25 -1.66
CA ARG A 396 -20.90 -13.59 -0.30
C ARG A 396 -22.18 -12.82 0.03
N ASN A 397 -23.23 -13.55 0.40
CA ASN A 397 -24.46 -13.00 0.98
C ASN A 397 -24.18 -12.49 2.41
N VAL A 398 -23.35 -11.45 2.50
CA VAL A 398 -23.00 -10.79 3.75
C VAL A 398 -24.05 -9.74 4.05
N ASN A 399 -24.74 -9.90 5.17
CA ASN A 399 -25.66 -8.87 5.64
C ASN A 399 -24.83 -7.67 6.15
N PRO A 400 -25.01 -6.46 5.56
CA PRO A 400 -24.30 -5.26 5.99
C PRO A 400 -24.67 -4.82 7.41
N LEU A 401 -25.80 -5.29 7.96
CA LEU A 401 -26.26 -4.92 9.30
C LEU A 401 -25.71 -5.84 10.40
N ASN A 402 -25.09 -6.97 10.04
CA ASN A 402 -24.60 -7.92 11.03
C ASN A 402 -23.36 -7.39 11.74
N GLU A 403 -23.31 -7.60 13.05
CA GLU A 403 -22.16 -7.24 13.89
C GLU A 403 -20.89 -7.97 13.45
N SER A 404 -21.00 -9.23 13.00
CA SER A 404 -19.85 -9.99 12.48
C SER A 404 -19.20 -9.32 11.28
N THR A 405 -19.99 -8.76 10.36
CA THR A 405 -19.52 -7.99 9.20
C THR A 405 -18.79 -6.74 9.67
N ARG A 406 -19.38 -5.99 10.61
CA ARG A 406 -18.77 -4.80 11.19
C ARG A 406 -17.43 -5.13 11.84
N VAL A 407 -17.38 -6.16 12.68
CA VAL A 407 -16.16 -6.59 13.38
C VAL A 407 -15.08 -6.98 12.37
N TYR A 408 -15.42 -7.75 11.35
CA TYR A 408 -14.48 -8.13 10.28
C TYR A 408 -13.85 -6.90 9.60
N PHE A 409 -14.64 -5.95 9.10
CA PHE A 409 -14.09 -4.74 8.48
C PHE A 409 -13.36 -3.83 9.49
N SER A 410 -13.76 -3.84 10.76
CA SER A 410 -13.05 -3.11 11.81
C SER A 410 -11.65 -3.66 12.11
N LYS A 411 -11.46 -4.98 11.95
CA LYS A 411 -10.14 -5.65 12.07
C LYS A 411 -9.22 -5.29 10.90
N LEU A 412 -9.77 -5.15 9.70
CA LEU A 412 -9.00 -4.79 8.51
C LEU A 412 -8.65 -3.30 8.45
N LEU A 413 -9.55 -2.44 8.95
CA LEU A 413 -9.42 -0.99 8.93
C LEU A 413 -9.37 -0.42 10.35
N GLN A 414 -8.20 -0.51 10.96
CA GLN A 414 -7.95 -0.11 12.34
C GLN A 414 -7.46 1.34 12.44
N LEU A 415 -7.44 1.89 13.66
CA LEU A 415 -6.83 3.19 13.92
C LEU A 415 -5.34 3.15 13.59
N ARG A 416 -4.82 4.21 12.95
CA ARG A 416 -3.38 4.31 12.66
C ARG A 416 -2.54 4.24 13.92
N ALA A 417 -3.00 4.86 15.01
CA ALA A 417 -2.38 4.71 16.33
C ALA A 417 -2.24 3.25 16.75
N TYR A 418 -3.30 2.44 16.58
CA TYR A 418 -3.28 1.03 16.93
C TYR A 418 -2.23 0.27 16.11
N VAL A 419 -2.19 0.43 14.79
CA VAL A 419 -1.22 -0.27 13.93
C VAL A 419 0.23 0.13 14.26
N VAL A 420 0.46 1.40 14.62
CA VAL A 420 1.79 1.86 15.06
C VAL A 420 2.17 1.23 16.40
N LEU A 421 1.23 1.19 17.35
CA LEU A 421 1.45 0.55 18.64
C LEU A 421 1.67 -0.96 18.49
N GLU A 422 0.93 -1.61 17.59
CA GLU A 422 1.11 -3.01 17.22
C GLU A 422 2.50 -3.26 16.63
N GLU A 423 3.03 -2.36 15.78
CA GLU A 423 4.41 -2.47 15.29
C GLU A 423 5.45 -2.28 16.41
N ILE A 424 5.25 -1.33 17.33
CA ILE A 424 6.23 -1.02 18.38
C ILE A 424 6.20 -2.09 19.48
N PHE A 425 5.04 -2.34 20.07
CA PHE A 425 4.86 -3.33 21.14
C PHE A 425 4.84 -4.75 20.60
N GLY A 426 4.45 -4.96 19.34
CA GLY A 426 4.55 -6.25 18.68
C GLY A 426 5.97 -6.77 18.53
N LEU A 427 7.00 -5.91 18.60
CA LEU A 427 8.40 -6.38 18.68
C LEU A 427 8.67 -7.27 19.90
N LEU A 428 7.84 -7.20 20.95
CA LEU A 428 7.91 -8.10 22.10
C LEU A 428 7.23 -9.45 21.82
N LEU A 429 6.22 -9.48 20.95
CA LEU A 429 5.47 -10.68 20.57
C LEU A 429 6.06 -11.41 19.36
N ILE A 430 6.77 -10.71 18.47
CA ILE A 430 7.43 -11.30 17.28
C ILE A 430 8.36 -12.46 17.65
N PRO A 431 9.22 -12.36 18.69
CA PRO A 431 10.03 -13.49 19.12
C PRO A 431 9.21 -14.75 19.44
N TYR A 432 8.09 -14.60 20.16
CA TYR A 432 7.20 -15.71 20.47
C TYR A 432 6.60 -16.33 19.21
N MET A 433 6.13 -15.49 18.28
CA MET A 433 5.61 -15.97 16.99
C MET A 433 6.66 -16.76 16.21
N LEU A 434 7.88 -16.23 16.06
CA LEU A 434 8.95 -16.87 15.29
C LEU A 434 9.56 -18.09 16.00
N PHE A 435 9.64 -18.09 17.33
CA PHE A 435 10.28 -19.16 18.09
C PHE A 435 9.34 -20.34 18.39
N VAL A 436 8.04 -20.07 18.55
CA VAL A 436 7.05 -21.07 18.98
C VAL A 436 6.02 -21.36 17.90
N ARG A 437 5.28 -20.33 17.44
CA ARG A 437 4.12 -20.54 16.54
C ARG A 437 4.54 -20.96 15.13
N PHE A 438 5.36 -20.18 14.43
CA PHE A 438 5.77 -20.48 13.05
C PHE A 438 6.47 -21.85 12.90
N PRO A 439 7.39 -22.27 13.80
CA PRO A 439 7.98 -23.61 13.77
C PRO A 439 6.96 -24.74 13.90
N ALA A 440 5.87 -24.54 14.66
CA ALA A 440 4.82 -25.56 14.78
C ALA A 440 4.05 -25.78 13.47
N TYR A 441 4.02 -24.77 12.59
CA TYR A 441 3.36 -24.83 11.29
C TYR A 441 4.31 -25.17 10.13
N ALA A 442 5.59 -25.45 10.40
CA ALA A 442 6.59 -25.68 9.35
C ALA A 442 6.22 -26.81 8.39
N ASP A 443 5.71 -27.94 8.89
CA ASP A 443 5.28 -29.07 8.04
C ASP A 443 4.14 -28.67 7.11
N ARG A 444 3.14 -27.95 7.66
CA ARG A 444 1.98 -27.51 6.89
C ARG A 444 2.37 -26.50 5.80
N ILE A 445 3.37 -25.65 6.08
CA ILE A 445 3.93 -24.74 5.09
C ILE A 445 4.57 -25.55 3.96
N VAL A 446 5.47 -26.49 4.27
CA VAL A 446 6.13 -27.31 3.24
C VAL A 446 5.11 -28.14 2.45
N ASP A 447 4.13 -28.75 3.13
CA ASP A 447 3.03 -29.49 2.50
C ASP A 447 2.24 -28.63 1.51
N MET A 448 1.91 -27.40 1.90
CA MET A 448 1.17 -26.49 1.04
C MET A 448 2.01 -26.12 -0.18
N TYR A 449 3.28 -25.76 0.01
CA TYR A 449 4.17 -25.43 -1.12
C TYR A 449 4.33 -26.61 -2.08
N HIS A 450 4.46 -27.83 -1.57
CA HIS A 450 4.53 -29.04 -2.39
C HIS A 450 3.22 -29.29 -3.17
N LYS A 451 2.06 -29.22 -2.49
CA LYS A 451 0.74 -29.47 -3.11
C LYS A 451 0.32 -28.40 -4.12
N GLN A 452 0.72 -27.16 -3.88
CA GLN A 452 0.35 -26.00 -4.69
C GLN A 452 1.39 -25.67 -5.76
N GLU A 453 2.43 -26.50 -5.90
CA GLU A 453 3.39 -26.36 -6.98
C GLU A 453 2.78 -26.81 -8.31
N ALA A 454 2.77 -25.90 -9.29
CA ALA A 454 2.38 -26.19 -10.66
C ALA A 454 3.47 -25.74 -11.65
N TYR A 455 3.55 -26.47 -12.75
CA TYR A 455 4.39 -26.14 -13.91
C TYR A 455 3.49 -25.65 -15.04
N LEU A 456 3.97 -24.68 -15.83
CA LEU A 456 3.45 -24.57 -17.18
C LEU A 456 3.91 -25.83 -17.92
N ALA A 457 2.95 -26.66 -18.35
CA ALA A 457 3.20 -27.96 -18.99
C ALA A 457 4.14 -27.86 -20.20
N ASP A 458 4.22 -26.69 -20.82
CA ASP A 458 5.04 -26.43 -22.00
C ASP A 458 6.40 -25.77 -21.70
N GLU A 459 6.67 -25.28 -20.47
CA GLU A 459 7.78 -24.35 -20.22
C GLU A 459 8.43 -24.49 -18.81
N PRO A 460 9.17 -25.59 -18.54
CA PRO A 460 9.78 -25.88 -17.23
C PRO A 460 10.84 -24.87 -16.77
N ALA A 461 11.30 -23.99 -17.66
CA ALA A 461 12.41 -23.07 -17.39
C ALA A 461 12.01 -21.80 -16.62
N PHE A 462 10.72 -21.46 -16.55
CA PHE A 462 10.28 -20.32 -15.72
C PHE A 462 10.22 -20.67 -14.21
N GLY A 463 10.42 -21.94 -13.86
CA GLY A 463 10.33 -22.45 -12.50
C GLY A 463 8.88 -22.76 -12.11
N SER A 464 8.67 -22.97 -10.81
CA SER A 464 7.39 -23.40 -10.27
C SER A 464 6.48 -22.22 -9.92
N PHE A 465 5.20 -22.34 -10.26
CA PHE A 465 4.17 -21.35 -9.95
C PHE A 465 3.16 -21.90 -8.96
N CYS A 466 2.43 -21.01 -8.31
CA CYS A 466 1.31 -21.37 -7.45
C CYS A 466 0.14 -21.85 -8.33
N LYS A 467 -0.34 -23.06 -8.09
CA LYS A 467 -1.43 -23.70 -8.84
C LYS A 467 -2.70 -22.86 -8.84
N GLU A 468 -3.15 -22.39 -7.68
CA GLU A 468 -4.36 -21.56 -7.57
C GLU A 468 -4.26 -20.28 -8.38
N ALA A 469 -3.08 -19.65 -8.41
CA ALA A 469 -2.86 -18.47 -9.22
C ALA A 469 -2.90 -18.77 -10.73
N MET A 470 -2.40 -19.93 -11.14
CA MET A 470 -2.46 -20.38 -12.55
C MET A 470 -3.87 -20.76 -12.96
N ASP A 471 -4.63 -21.43 -12.10
CA ASP A 471 -6.02 -21.80 -12.34
C ASP A 471 -6.88 -20.55 -12.57
N CYS A 472 -6.65 -19.47 -11.82
CA CYS A 472 -7.29 -18.16 -12.08
C CYS A 472 -7.00 -17.63 -13.49
N ILE A 473 -5.77 -17.79 -13.99
CA ILE A 473 -5.40 -17.36 -15.34
C ILE A 473 -6.13 -18.22 -16.38
N LEU A 474 -6.12 -19.54 -16.23
CA LEU A 474 -6.77 -20.47 -17.16
C LEU A 474 -8.28 -20.22 -17.23
N GLN A 475 -8.93 -20.02 -16.09
CA GLN A 475 -10.34 -19.65 -16.03
C GLN A 475 -10.58 -18.35 -16.80
N SER A 476 -9.80 -17.30 -16.56
CA SER A 476 -9.95 -16.02 -17.25
C SER A 476 -9.80 -16.15 -18.78
N LYS A 477 -8.82 -16.92 -19.26
CA LYS A 477 -8.59 -17.16 -20.70
C LYS A 477 -9.76 -17.90 -21.34
N SER A 478 -10.31 -18.91 -20.66
CA SER A 478 -11.47 -19.66 -21.15
C SER A 478 -12.73 -18.79 -21.26
N HIS A 479 -12.93 -17.85 -20.34
CA HIS A 479 -14.06 -16.92 -20.36
C HIS A 479 -13.91 -15.85 -21.45
N VAL A 480 -12.70 -15.32 -21.67
CA VAL A 480 -12.44 -14.40 -22.78
C VAL A 480 -12.76 -15.09 -24.10
N GLN A 481 -12.29 -16.32 -24.31
CA GLN A 481 -12.55 -17.08 -25.52
C GLN A 481 -14.05 -17.31 -25.74
N LYS A 482 -14.82 -17.68 -24.70
CA LYS A 482 -16.28 -17.80 -24.77
C LYS A 482 -16.96 -16.49 -25.15
N SER A 483 -16.59 -15.37 -24.53
CA SER A 483 -17.20 -14.06 -24.82
C SER A 483 -16.89 -13.55 -26.23
N VAL A 484 -15.70 -13.86 -26.76
CA VAL A 484 -15.33 -13.52 -28.14
C VAL A 484 -16.14 -14.34 -29.14
N ILE A 485 -16.37 -15.63 -28.85
CA ILE A 485 -17.21 -16.50 -29.68
C ILE A 485 -18.66 -16.00 -29.67
N GLU A 486 -19.24 -15.69 -28.51
CA GLU A 486 -20.59 -15.14 -28.39
C GLU A 486 -20.75 -13.82 -29.15
N HIS A 487 -19.80 -12.89 -29.05
CA HIS A 487 -19.84 -11.63 -29.81
C HIS A 487 -19.63 -11.83 -31.32
N SER A 488 -18.88 -12.86 -31.72
CA SER A 488 -18.73 -13.20 -33.14
C SER A 488 -19.98 -13.85 -33.73
N ASP A 489 -20.71 -14.64 -32.93
CA ASP A 489 -21.97 -15.26 -33.32
C ASP A 489 -23.11 -14.23 -33.37
N ASP A 490 -23.14 -13.25 -32.46
CA ASP A 490 -24.08 -12.11 -32.51
C ASP A 490 -23.80 -11.21 -33.73
N GLY A 491 -22.53 -11.01 -34.09
CA GLY A 491 -22.14 -10.31 -35.31
C GLY A 491 -22.48 -11.08 -36.60
N ALA A 492 -22.37 -12.41 -36.58
CA ALA A 492 -22.78 -13.30 -37.68
C ALA A 492 -24.31 -13.38 -37.82
N GLN A 493 -25.06 -13.37 -36.71
CA GLN A 493 -26.52 -13.33 -36.72
C GLN A 493 -27.06 -11.95 -37.14
N ALA A 494 -26.41 -10.85 -36.74
CA ALA A 494 -26.77 -9.50 -37.19
C ALA A 494 -26.50 -9.30 -38.70
N SER A 495 -25.42 -9.89 -39.24
CA SER A 495 -25.12 -9.86 -40.68
C SER A 495 -25.97 -10.85 -41.50
N ALA A 496 -26.36 -11.99 -40.94
CA ALA A 496 -27.34 -12.90 -41.55
C ALA A 496 -28.77 -12.35 -41.51
N ALA A 497 -29.14 -11.55 -40.50
CA ALA A 497 -30.43 -10.87 -40.43
C ALA A 497 -30.54 -9.69 -41.42
N ALA A 498 -29.43 -9.10 -41.85
CA ALA A 498 -29.36 -8.05 -42.88
C ALA A 498 -29.42 -8.60 -44.32
N LEU A 499 -29.32 -9.91 -44.51
CA LEU A 499 -29.41 -10.61 -45.79
C LEU A 499 -30.67 -11.49 -45.85
N ARG A 500 -31.85 -10.86 -45.73
CA ARG A 500 -33.11 -11.49 -46.15
C ARG A 500 -33.48 -11.03 -47.57
N PRO A 501 -33.88 -11.93 -48.48
CA PRO A 501 -34.34 -11.51 -49.80
C PRO A 501 -35.67 -10.74 -49.69
N ILE A 502 -35.74 -9.60 -50.38
CA ILE A 502 -36.93 -8.77 -50.50
C ILE A 502 -38.05 -9.59 -51.15
N PRO A 503 -39.28 -9.64 -50.61
CA PRO A 503 -40.39 -10.35 -51.23
C PRO A 503 -40.79 -9.69 -52.56
N ALA A 504 -40.96 -10.52 -53.59
CA ALA A 504 -41.49 -10.14 -54.89
C ALA A 504 -42.99 -9.76 -54.80
N ALA A 505 -43.29 -8.55 -54.36
CA ALA A 505 -44.66 -8.02 -54.36
C ALA A 505 -44.70 -6.48 -54.37
N MET A 506 -43.98 -5.84 -55.30
CA MET A 506 -44.27 -4.45 -55.70
C MET A 506 -43.79 -4.24 -57.14
N ALA A 507 -44.53 -4.81 -58.09
CA ALA A 507 -44.35 -4.61 -59.51
C ALA A 507 -45.70 -4.29 -60.16
N SER A 508 -46.22 -3.09 -59.93
CA SER A 508 -46.99 -2.36 -60.94
C SER A 508 -47.19 -0.92 -60.45
N MET A 509 -46.72 0.03 -61.27
CA MET A 509 -47.26 1.38 -61.49
C MET A 509 -46.17 2.24 -62.14
N ALA A 510 -46.07 2.13 -63.46
CA ALA A 510 -45.62 3.21 -64.35
C ALA A 510 -46.87 4.07 -64.70
N PRO A 511 -46.79 5.30 -65.25
CA PRO A 511 -45.83 5.82 -66.24
C PRO A 511 -45.39 7.29 -65.92
N ALA A 512 -44.70 8.11 -66.71
CA ALA A 512 -44.45 8.23 -68.14
C ALA A 512 -43.21 9.12 -68.42
N ALA A 513 -42.78 9.09 -69.69
CA ALA A 513 -41.55 9.62 -70.27
C ALA A 513 -41.39 11.15 -70.36
N THR A 514 -40.13 11.63 -70.41
CA THR A 514 -39.63 12.45 -71.55
C THR A 514 -38.08 12.58 -71.56
N ARG A 515 -37.53 12.55 -72.78
CA ARG A 515 -36.13 12.78 -73.18
C ARG A 515 -35.70 14.26 -73.03
N ALA A 516 -34.41 14.52 -72.78
CA ALA A 516 -33.50 15.26 -73.70
C ALA A 516 -32.21 15.78 -73.01
N GLY A 517 -31.06 15.55 -73.67
CA GLY A 517 -30.10 16.60 -74.08
C GLY A 517 -29.12 17.25 -73.07
N PRO A 518 -27.81 17.34 -73.39
CA PRO A 518 -26.76 17.93 -72.54
C PRO A 518 -26.43 19.40 -72.90
N GLY A 519 -25.85 20.18 -71.97
CA GLY A 519 -25.14 21.43 -72.32
C GLY A 519 -25.13 22.55 -71.28
N GLU A 520 -23.91 22.95 -70.92
CA GLU A 520 -23.41 24.33 -70.70
C GLU A 520 -23.93 25.27 -69.58
N ARG A 521 -22.93 25.70 -68.77
CA ARG A 521 -22.48 27.08 -68.46
C ARG A 521 -23.06 27.94 -67.32
N SER A 522 -22.05 28.56 -66.68
CA SER A 522 -21.97 29.87 -66.02
C SER A 522 -22.61 30.02 -64.63
N GLN A 523 -21.77 30.22 -63.59
CA GLN A 523 -21.21 31.51 -63.15
C GLN A 523 -22.29 32.51 -62.74
N TYR A 524 -22.29 32.92 -61.47
CA TYR A 524 -22.26 34.31 -60.97
C TYR A 524 -22.12 34.21 -59.43
N ALA A 525 -21.04 34.76 -58.86
CA ALA A 525 -20.99 36.04 -58.14
C ALA A 525 -21.48 35.90 -56.69
N ASN A 526 -21.00 36.60 -55.67
CA ASN A 526 -19.88 37.49 -55.40
C ASN A 526 -19.97 37.72 -53.88
N GLY A 527 -18.86 38.00 -53.20
CA GLY A 527 -18.90 38.36 -51.78
C GLY A 527 -17.52 38.53 -51.19
N GLU A 528 -16.78 39.52 -51.69
CA GLU A 528 -15.55 40.04 -51.08
C GLU A 528 -15.87 40.80 -49.78
N TYR A 529 -14.98 40.67 -48.79
CA TYR A 529 -14.63 41.76 -47.88
C TYR A 529 -13.11 41.78 -47.72
N VAL A 530 -12.56 43.00 -47.72
CA VAL A 530 -11.15 43.35 -47.94
C VAL A 530 -10.51 43.97 -46.68
N ALA A 531 -9.24 43.59 -46.48
CA ALA A 531 -8.08 44.29 -45.89
C ALA A 531 -7.96 44.62 -44.39
N LEU A 532 -6.80 44.20 -43.85
CA LEU A 532 -5.72 44.93 -43.14
C LEU A 532 -4.89 43.82 -42.43
N GLY A 533 -3.57 43.60 -42.52
CA GLY A 533 -2.39 44.33 -42.96
C GLY A 533 -1.26 43.99 -41.95
N MET A 534 -0.05 43.67 -42.44
CA MET A 534 1.27 43.60 -41.76
C MET A 534 1.86 42.22 -41.33
N ASP A 535 2.88 41.85 -42.12
CA ASP A 535 4.25 41.41 -41.79
C ASP A 535 4.56 40.01 -41.21
N ASP A 536 5.13 39.19 -42.11
CA ASP A 536 6.34 38.37 -42.03
C ASP A 536 6.67 37.57 -40.75
N ASP A 537 6.58 36.24 -40.84
CA ASP A 537 7.77 35.37 -40.66
C ASP A 537 7.50 33.91 -41.07
N VAL A 538 8.45 33.34 -41.80
CA VAL A 538 8.41 32.06 -42.50
C VAL A 538 8.45 30.86 -41.54
N ALA A 539 7.41 30.04 -41.54
CA ALA A 539 7.41 28.72 -40.89
C ALA A 539 8.08 27.66 -41.80
N PRO A 540 8.98 26.78 -41.28
CA PRO A 540 9.53 25.70 -42.08
C PRO A 540 8.49 24.58 -42.23
N ALA A 541 8.33 24.13 -43.48
CA ALA A 541 7.42 23.07 -43.89
C ALA A 541 7.51 21.81 -43.01
N SER A 542 6.39 21.45 -42.38
CA SER A 542 6.19 20.15 -41.76
C SER A 542 6.23 19.06 -42.84
N ARG A 543 7.25 18.20 -42.80
CA ARG A 543 7.27 16.97 -43.61
C ARG A 543 6.10 16.07 -43.18
N PRO A 544 5.38 15.43 -44.13
CA PRO A 544 4.36 14.47 -43.79
C PRO A 544 5.00 13.26 -43.10
N VAL A 545 4.49 12.91 -41.92
CA VAL A 545 4.86 11.69 -41.20
C VAL A 545 4.47 10.51 -42.09
N PRO A 546 5.36 9.53 -42.36
CA PRO A 546 5.03 8.41 -43.23
C PRO A 546 3.89 7.59 -42.61
N ALA A 547 2.88 7.23 -43.42
CA ALA A 547 1.67 6.49 -43.03
C ALA A 547 1.92 5.15 -42.30
N HIS A 548 3.14 4.62 -42.37
CA HIS A 548 3.60 3.44 -41.62
C HIS A 548 3.70 3.70 -40.11
N THR A 549 4.04 4.92 -39.71
CA THR A 549 4.18 5.34 -38.31
C THR A 549 2.83 5.57 -37.64
N GLU A 550 1.85 6.08 -38.39
CA GLU A 550 0.46 6.26 -37.92
C GLU A 550 -0.27 4.94 -37.78
N ARG A 551 -0.05 3.97 -38.69
CA ARG A 551 -0.58 2.61 -38.52
C ARG A 551 0.01 1.91 -37.32
N GLN A 552 1.32 1.99 -37.10
CA GLN A 552 1.96 1.44 -35.90
C GLN A 552 1.51 2.15 -34.62
N ALA A 553 1.26 3.47 -34.66
CA ALA A 553 0.69 4.21 -33.53
C ALA A 553 -0.77 3.80 -33.26
N ALA A 554 -1.60 3.65 -34.29
CA ALA A 554 -2.99 3.23 -34.18
C ALA A 554 -3.14 1.75 -33.77
N ASP A 555 -2.22 0.87 -34.21
CA ASP A 555 -2.14 -0.52 -33.78
C ASP A 555 -1.62 -0.63 -32.35
N ARG A 556 -0.65 0.23 -31.95
CA ARG A 556 -0.25 0.40 -30.54
C ARG A 556 -1.39 0.90 -29.68
N GLU A 557 -2.22 1.81 -30.19
CA GLU A 557 -3.35 2.36 -29.45
C GLU A 557 -4.53 1.40 -29.41
N ARG A 558 -4.74 0.55 -30.42
CA ARG A 558 -5.73 -0.54 -30.42
C ARG A 558 -5.28 -1.72 -29.57
N ALA A 559 -4.00 -2.07 -29.59
CA ALA A 559 -3.41 -3.01 -28.65
C ALA A 559 -3.50 -2.42 -27.23
N ALA A 560 -2.88 -1.29 -26.92
CA ALA A 560 -2.98 -0.68 -25.59
C ALA A 560 -4.43 -0.54 -25.07
N ARG A 561 -5.41 -0.19 -25.93
CA ARG A 561 -6.85 -0.18 -25.56
C ARG A 561 -7.46 -1.57 -25.37
N GLY A 562 -7.19 -2.54 -26.25
CA GLY A 562 -7.64 -3.92 -26.09
C GLY A 562 -7.03 -4.63 -24.88
N TRP A 563 -5.83 -4.22 -24.47
CA TRP A 563 -5.03 -4.83 -23.41
C TRP A 563 -5.27 -4.19 -22.03
N ALA A 564 -5.41 -2.86 -21.97
CA ALA A 564 -5.98 -2.20 -20.80
C ALA A 564 -7.38 -2.77 -20.56
N HIS A 565 -8.18 -2.95 -21.60
CA HIS A 565 -9.47 -3.62 -21.49
C HIS A 565 -9.33 -5.10 -21.10
N MET A 566 -8.30 -5.85 -21.49
CA MET A 566 -8.15 -7.27 -21.12
C MET A 566 -7.67 -7.49 -19.69
N TYR A 567 -6.70 -6.70 -19.21
CA TYR A 567 -6.23 -6.76 -17.82
C TYR A 567 -7.25 -6.11 -16.89
N GLN A 568 -7.85 -4.98 -17.27
CA GLN A 568 -9.00 -4.41 -16.56
C GLN A 568 -10.20 -5.36 -16.62
N SER A 569 -10.46 -6.07 -17.73
CA SER A 569 -11.48 -7.13 -17.84
C SER A 569 -11.11 -8.39 -17.05
N TYR A 570 -9.84 -8.71 -16.86
CA TYR A 570 -9.41 -9.79 -15.96
C TYR A 570 -9.82 -9.45 -14.53
N TYR A 571 -9.66 -8.19 -14.08
CA TYR A 571 -10.16 -7.73 -12.78
C TYR A 571 -11.68 -7.51 -12.76
N ASP A 572 -12.24 -6.96 -13.83
CA ASP A 572 -13.67 -6.66 -13.94
C ASP A 572 -14.51 -7.92 -14.17
N ARG A 573 -13.90 -9.03 -14.62
CA ARG A 573 -14.59 -10.30 -14.88
C ARG A 573 -14.11 -11.48 -14.05
N SER A 574 -12.98 -11.40 -13.35
CA SER A 574 -12.76 -12.23 -12.14
C SER A 574 -13.79 -11.93 -11.04
N MET A 575 -14.54 -10.81 -11.18
CA MET A 575 -15.84 -10.58 -10.55
C MET A 575 -16.85 -11.75 -10.74
N TRP A 576 -16.65 -12.66 -11.69
CA TRP A 576 -17.58 -13.75 -12.05
C TRP A 576 -16.97 -15.17 -12.00
N SER A 577 -15.69 -15.34 -11.65
CA SER A 577 -15.01 -16.67 -11.69
C SER A 577 -14.54 -17.21 -10.34
N SER A 578 -14.53 -16.41 -9.26
CA SER A 578 -14.45 -16.93 -7.88
C SER A 578 -15.66 -17.84 -7.55
N THR A 579 -16.70 -17.76 -8.38
CA THR A 579 -17.96 -18.50 -8.39
C THR A 579 -17.85 -20.02 -8.53
N VAL A 580 -16.66 -20.61 -8.80
CA VAL A 580 -16.52 -22.08 -9.01
C VAL A 580 -15.71 -22.81 -7.92
N HIS A 581 -15.02 -22.12 -7.00
CA HIS A 581 -14.24 -22.80 -5.95
C HIS A 581 -14.80 -22.67 -4.54
N ALA A 582 -15.69 -21.71 -4.28
CA ALA A 582 -16.37 -21.61 -2.99
C ALA A 582 -17.49 -22.68 -2.79
N SER A 583 -17.89 -23.40 -3.84
CA SER A 583 -18.96 -24.41 -3.81
C SER A 583 -18.49 -25.85 -3.65
N ARG A 584 -17.19 -26.11 -3.41
CA ARG A 584 -16.63 -27.47 -3.27
C ARG A 584 -15.91 -27.80 -1.96
N GLN A 585 -16.02 -26.97 -0.94
CA GLN A 585 -15.75 -27.40 0.44
C GLN A 585 -17.06 -27.37 1.21
N GLY A 586 -17.80 -28.48 1.12
CA GLY A 586 -18.98 -28.71 1.92
C GLY A 586 -18.62 -28.69 3.40
N SER A 587 -19.21 -27.76 4.13
CA SER A 587 -19.37 -27.88 5.58
C SER A 587 -20.16 -29.17 5.86
N ALA A 588 -19.55 -30.09 6.59
CA ALA A 588 -20.28 -31.18 7.22
C ALA A 588 -21.36 -30.57 8.15
N PRO A 589 -22.60 -31.08 8.18
CA PRO A 589 -23.60 -30.60 9.12
C PRO A 589 -23.20 -31.06 10.51
N SER A 590 -22.85 -30.12 11.39
CA SER A 590 -22.79 -30.38 12.82
C SER A 590 -24.21 -30.50 13.34
N GLU A 591 -24.65 -31.73 13.60
CA GLU A 591 -25.82 -32.02 14.42
C GLU A 591 -25.63 -31.40 15.81
N VAL A 592 -26.49 -30.46 16.16
CA VAL A 592 -26.62 -29.92 17.51
C VAL A 592 -27.68 -30.78 18.21
N PRO A 593 -27.36 -31.45 19.34
CA PRO A 593 -28.38 -32.16 20.10
C PRO A 593 -29.29 -31.14 20.80
N GLN A 594 -30.60 -31.30 20.64
CA GLN A 594 -31.60 -30.62 21.46
C GLN A 594 -31.41 -31.02 22.93
N PRO A 595 -31.48 -30.08 23.89
CA PRO A 595 -31.61 -30.43 25.29
C PRO A 595 -33.08 -30.74 25.61
N ASP A 596 -33.35 -31.99 25.96
CA ASP A 596 -34.57 -32.40 26.65
C ASP A 596 -34.61 -31.72 28.03
N TRP A 597 -35.66 -30.95 28.27
CA TRP A 597 -36.13 -30.62 29.61
C TRP A 597 -37.67 -30.67 29.60
N ASP A 598 -38.19 -31.64 30.36
CA ASP A 598 -39.47 -31.54 31.05
C ASP A 598 -39.57 -30.26 31.89
#